data_AF-A0A0D7QC12-F1
#
_entry.id   AF-A0A0D7QC12-F1
#
_cell.length_a   1.000
_cell.length_b   1.000
_cell.length_c   1.000
_cell.angle_alpha   90.00
_cell.angle_beta   90.00
_cell.angle_gamma   90.00
#
_symmetry.space_group_name_H-M   'P 1'
#
loop_
_entity.id
_entity.type
_entity.pdbx_description
1 polymer ?
#
loop_
_entity_poly.entity_id
_entity_poly.type
_entity_poly.pdbx_seq_one_letter_code
_entity_poly.pdbx_strand_id
1 'polypeptide(L)' 'MAAKRCSDQGIGLPKDFDIDQPRANLGFKVIKSLVAQLDGRIAVVRNTPKGVTVQLDVPLEASPG' A
#
# COMPACT_ATOMS: atom_id res chain seq x y z
N MET A 1 14.40 6.49 4.36
CA MET A 1 13.17 5.86 3.86
C MET A 1 13.52 4.98 2.67
N ALA A 2 13.14 3.71 2.69
CA ALA A 2 13.19 2.79 1.57
C ALA A 2 11.80 2.76 0.92
N ALA A 3 11.76 3.06 -0.38
CA ALA A 3 10.57 2.86 -1.19
C ALA A 3 10.63 1.45 -1.81
N LYS A 4 9.62 0.63 -1.56
CA LYS A 4 9.41 -0.64 -2.25
C LYS A 4 8.15 -0.53 -3.11
N ARG A 5 8.26 -0.97 -4.36
CA ARG A 5 7.17 -0.88 -5.33
C ARG A 5 6.83 -2.26 -5.88
N CYS A 6 5.54 -2.57 -5.91
CA CYS A 6 4.99 -3.68 -6.66
C CYS A 6 4.03 -3.12 -7.70
N SER A 7 4.10 -3.60 -8.94
CA SER A 7 3.17 -3.20 -10.00
C SER A 7 2.71 -4.41 -10.79
N ASP A 8 1.44 -4.40 -11.17
CA ASP A 8 0.84 -5.40 -12.05
C ASP A 8 0.27 -4.78 -13.32
N GLN A 9 -0.20 -5.65 -14.22
CA GLN A 9 -0.85 -5.32 -15.49
C GLN A 9 -2.26 -5.95 -15.58
N GLY A 10 -2.88 -6.19 -14.43
CA GLY A 10 -4.23 -6.75 -14.30
C GLY A 10 -5.32 -5.76 -14.68
N ILE A 11 -6.56 -6.03 -14.28
CA ILE A 11 -7.74 -5.21 -14.64
C ILE A 11 -7.76 -3.83 -13.95
N GLY A 12 -6.97 -3.63 -12.89
CA GLY A 12 -6.94 -2.41 -12.07
C GLY A 12 -7.97 -2.41 -10.93
N LEU A 13 -8.05 -1.28 -10.21
CA LEU A 13 -8.95 -1.07 -9.05
C LEU A 13 -10.21 -0.32 -9.46
N PRO A 14 -11.38 -0.45 -8.83
CA PRO A 14 -12.52 0.43 -9.09
C PRO A 14 -12.16 1.94 -9.09
N LYS A 15 -12.89 2.77 -9.86
CA LYS A 15 -12.58 4.22 -9.96
C LYS A 15 -12.68 4.95 -8.62
N ASP A 16 -13.52 4.45 -7.75
CA ASP A 16 -13.86 4.91 -6.41
C ASP A 16 -13.13 4.11 -5.32
N PHE A 17 -12.13 3.30 -5.68
CA PHE A 17 -11.36 2.57 -4.69
C PHE A 17 -10.61 3.52 -3.77
N ASP A 18 -10.85 3.36 -2.47
CA ASP A 18 -10.13 4.03 -1.40
C ASP A 18 -9.63 2.98 -0.41
N ILE A 19 -8.30 2.93 -0.21
CA ILE A 19 -7.69 2.02 0.76
C ILE A 19 -7.96 2.46 2.21
N ASP A 20 -8.24 3.74 2.43
CA ASP A 20 -8.44 4.34 3.75
C ASP A 20 -9.89 4.38 4.20
N GLN A 21 -10.81 3.88 3.37
CA GLN A 21 -12.21 3.77 3.74
C GLN A 21 -12.39 2.96 5.05
N PRO A 22 -13.29 3.38 5.97
CA PRO A 22 -13.47 2.74 7.28
C PRO A 22 -13.84 1.24 7.20
N ARG A 23 -14.54 0.84 6.14
CA ARG A 23 -14.99 -0.54 5.88
C ARG A 23 -14.04 -1.32 4.97
N ALA A 24 -12.74 -1.02 5.02
CA ALA A 24 -11.74 -1.79 4.28
C ALA A 24 -11.84 -3.30 4.62
N ASN A 25 -11.59 -4.14 3.63
CA ASN A 25 -11.55 -5.58 3.81
C ASN A 25 -10.41 -5.99 4.78
N LEU A 26 -10.47 -7.22 5.31
CA LEU A 26 -9.51 -7.72 6.28
C LEU A 26 -8.07 -7.68 5.75
N GLY A 27 -7.85 -8.01 4.48
CA GLY A 27 -6.53 -7.99 3.85
C GLY A 27 -5.86 -6.61 3.94
N PHE A 28 -6.57 -5.55 3.58
CA PHE A 28 -6.06 -4.18 3.69
C PHE A 28 -5.87 -3.74 5.14
N LYS A 29 -6.72 -4.17 6.08
CA LYS A 29 -6.53 -3.89 7.51
C LYS A 29 -5.22 -4.51 8.02
N VAL A 30 -4.94 -5.75 7.64
CA VAL A 30 -3.69 -6.45 8.01
C VAL A 30 -2.48 -5.72 7.43
N ILE A 31 -2.49 -5.44 6.11
CA ILE A 31 -1.35 -4.77 5.45
C ILE A 31 -1.11 -3.38 6.05
N LYS A 32 -2.15 -2.57 6.27
CA LYS A 32 -2.01 -1.25 6.89
C LYS A 32 -1.45 -1.33 8.31
N SER A 33 -1.90 -2.29 9.11
CA SER A 33 -1.37 -2.51 10.46
C SER A 33 0.11 -2.87 10.44
N LEU A 34 0.53 -3.79 9.55
CA LEU A 34 1.94 -4.17 9.41
C LEU A 34 2.82 -2.99 8.99
N VAL A 35 2.35 -2.20 8.01
CA VAL A 35 3.08 -1.01 7.55
C VAL A 35 3.18 0.04 8.65
N ALA A 36 2.12 0.26 9.44
CA ALA A 36 2.12 1.20 10.55
C ALA A 36 3.05 0.78 11.69
N GLN A 37 3.14 -0.53 12.00
CA GLN A 37 4.10 -1.06 12.99
C GLN A 37 5.56 -0.82 12.60
N LEU A 38 5.84 -0.59 11.32
CA LEU A 38 7.15 -0.24 10.81
C LEU A 38 7.35 1.28 10.67
N ASP A 39 6.46 2.11 11.23
CA ASP A 39 6.40 3.56 10.98
C ASP A 39 6.38 3.93 9.49
N GLY A 40 5.79 3.03 8.69
CA GLY A 40 5.74 3.12 7.25
C GLY A 40 4.46 3.75 6.73
N ARG A 41 4.43 3.97 5.42
CA ARG A 41 3.27 4.44 4.67
C ARG A 41 3.01 3.54 3.48
N ILE A 42 1.74 3.38 3.13
CA ILE A 42 1.29 2.63 1.96
C ILE A 42 0.49 3.56 1.05
N ALA A 43 0.79 3.54 -0.24
CA ALA A 43 0.00 4.17 -1.27
C ALA A 43 -0.39 3.13 -2.31
N VAL A 44 -1.64 3.20 -2.78
CA VAL A 44 -2.15 2.32 -3.83
C VAL A 44 -2.72 3.18 -4.95
N VAL A 45 -2.22 2.98 -6.16
CA VAL A 45 -2.54 3.80 -7.32
C VAL A 45 -3.05 2.91 -8.45
N ARG A 46 -4.17 3.30 -9.04
CA ARG A 46 -4.66 2.73 -10.31
C ARG A 46 -3.77 3.23 -11.44
N ASN A 47 -3.25 2.31 -12.25
CA ASN A 47 -2.51 2.64 -13.45
C ASN A 47 -3.45 2.94 -14.64
N THR A 48 -2.99 3.73 -15.61
CA THR A 48 -3.68 3.99 -16.87
C THR A 48 -2.92 3.30 -18.01
N PRO A 49 -3.55 2.48 -18.88
CA PRO A 49 -4.99 2.20 -18.96
C PRO A 49 -5.49 1.13 -17.96
N LYS A 50 -4.60 0.29 -17.40
CA LYS A 50 -4.95 -0.82 -16.50
C LYS A 50 -3.81 -1.14 -15.52
N GLY A 51 -4.11 -1.99 -14.54
CA GLY A 51 -3.17 -2.45 -13.52
C GLY A 51 -3.15 -1.59 -12.26
N VAL A 52 -2.33 -2.00 -11.31
CA VAL A 52 -2.16 -1.35 -10.00
C VAL A 52 -0.68 -1.18 -9.70
N THR A 53 -0.33 -0.08 -9.04
CA THR A 53 0.95 0.08 -8.34
C THR A 53 0.68 0.24 -6.84
N VAL A 54 1.38 -0.57 -6.04
CA VAL A 54 1.46 -0.41 -4.58
C VAL A 54 2.86 0.08 -4.23
N GLN A 55 2.94 1.17 -3.47
CA GLN A 55 4.17 1.71 -2.94
C GLN A 55 4.16 1.63 -1.42
N LEU A 56 5.26 1.12 -0.86
CA LEU A 56 5.52 1.09 0.57
C LEU A 56 6.74 1.95 0.85
N ASP A 57 6.58 2.95 1.71
CA ASP A 57 7.66 3.79 2.19
C ASP A 57 7.90 3.43 3.66
N VAL A 58 9.04 2.79 3.95
CA VAL A 58 9.41 2.36 5.31
C VAL A 58 10.74 2.99 5.74
N PRO A 59 10.98 3.28 7.02
CA PRO A 59 12.28 3.66 7.53
C PRO A 59 13.35 2.61 7.16
N LEU A 60 14.56 3.06 6.86
CA LEU A 60 15.68 2.18 6.47
C LEU A 60 16.40 1.58 7.67
N GLU A 61 16.14 2.09 8.87
CA GLU A 61 16.77 1.66 10.10
C GLU A 61 15.72 1.02 11.00
N ALA A 62 15.95 -0.23 11.39
CA ALA A 62 15.34 -0.76 12.59
C ALA A 62 15.88 0.07 13.75
N SER A 63 15.01 0.65 14.57
CA SER A 63 15.44 1.27 15.82
C SER A 63 16.36 0.28 16.54
N PRO A 64 17.60 0.65 16.90
CA PRO A 64 18.36 -0.16 17.84
C PRO A 64 17.58 -0.11 19.15
N GLY A 65 16.91 -1.21 19.47
CA GLY A 65 16.44 -1.48 20.82
C GLY A 65 17.60 -1.77 21.75
#